data_AF-A0A756L9M7-F1
#
_entry.id   AF-A0A756L9M7-F1
#
_cell.length_a   1.000
_cell.length_b   1.000
_cell.length_c   1.000
_cell.angle_alpha   90.00
_cell.angle_beta   90.00
_cell.angle_gamma   90.00
#
_symmetry.space_group_name_H-M   'P 1'
#
loop_
_entity.id
_entity.type
_entity.pdbx_description
1 polymer ?
#
loop_
_entity_poly.entity_id
_entity_poly.type
_entity_poly.pdbx_seq_one_letter_code
_entity_poly.pdbx_strand_id
1 'polypeptide(L)' 'MKKLTNYEKGIMTACAILQAIHGQTRASGDVIKEAKLTHANCADLNNSIRMNLKIIQEQEDLNLAGLD' A
#
# COMPACT_ATOMS: atom_id res chain seq x y z
N MET A 1 0.15 16.49 -1.04
CA MET A 1 -0.37 15.40 -0.18
C MET A 1 0.55 15.20 1.01
N LYS A 2 0.02 14.74 2.16
CA LYS A 2 0.79 14.46 3.39
C LYS A 2 1.79 13.32 3.14
N LYS A 3 3.00 13.42 3.72
CA LYS A 3 3.98 12.32 3.77
C LYS A 3 3.56 11.26 4.79
N LEU A 4 3.85 9.99 4.51
CA LEU A 4 3.62 8.91 5.45
C LEU A 4 4.51 9.05 6.69
N THR A 5 3.91 8.90 7.86
CA THR A 5 4.60 8.66 9.13
C THR A 5 5.28 7.29 9.12
N ASN A 6 6.21 7.05 10.04
CA ASN A 6 6.88 5.73 10.14
C ASN A 6 5.89 4.59 10.38
N TYR A 7 4.82 4.84 11.15
CA TYR A 7 3.76 3.87 11.39
C TYR A 7 3.01 3.54 10.10
N GLU A 8 2.55 4.55 9.36
CA GLU A 8 1.86 4.36 8.08
C GLU A 8 2.77 3.67 7.05
N LYS A 9 4.07 4.04 6.99
CA LYS A 9 5.05 3.33 6.16
C LYS A 9 5.17 1.85 6.51
N GLY A 10 5.16 1.52 7.81
CA GLY A 10 5.18 0.14 8.29
C GLY A 10 3.98 -0.66 7.79
N ILE A 11 2.78 -0.09 7.88
CA ILE A 11 1.55 -0.72 7.37
C ILE A 11 1.65 -0.97 5.86
N MET A 12 2.00 0.07 5.08
CA MET A 12 2.10 -0.05 3.63
C MET A 12 3.14 -1.09 3.22
N THR A 13 4.27 -1.15 3.94
CA THR A 13 5.34 -2.14 3.71
C THR A 13 4.85 -3.55 4.01
N ALA A 14 4.16 -3.76 5.13
CA ALA A 14 3.62 -5.07 5.50
C ALA A 14 2.59 -5.56 4.46
N CYS A 15 1.69 -4.68 4.01
CA CYS A 15 0.71 -5.01 2.97
C CYS A 15 1.38 -5.39 1.64
N ALA A 16 2.42 -4.65 1.25
CA ALA A 16 3.19 -4.96 0.05
C ALA A 16 3.92 -6.32 0.15
N ILE A 17 4.50 -6.63 1.32
CA ILE A 17 5.15 -7.93 1.56
C ILE A 17 4.13 -9.08 1.54
N LEU A 18 2.98 -8.89 2.19
CA LEU A 18 1.92 -9.89 2.21
C LEU A 18 1.41 -10.19 0.80
N GLN A 19 1.29 -9.15 -0.04
CA GLN A 19 0.99 -9.34 -1.45
C GLN A 19 2.10 -10.08 -2.19
N ALA A 20 3.35 -9.63 -2.06
CA ALA A 20 4.48 -10.16 -2.81
C ALA A 20 4.76 -11.64 -2.53
N ILE A 21 4.64 -12.06 -1.26
CA ILE A 21 5.02 -13.42 -0.83
C ILE A 21 3.82 -14.36 -0.87
N HIS A 22 2.64 -13.89 -0.47
CA HIS A 22 1.49 -14.75 -0.20
C HIS A 22 0.30 -14.49 -1.13
N GLY A 23 0.39 -13.52 -2.05
CA GLY A 23 -0.68 -13.16 -2.99
C GLY A 23 -1.96 -12.68 -2.30
N GLN A 24 -1.86 -12.15 -1.08
CA GLN A 24 -3.02 -11.76 -0.27
C GLN A 24 -3.50 -10.34 -0.60
N THR A 25 -3.86 -10.10 -1.86
CA THR A 25 -4.29 -8.76 -2.33
C THR A 25 -5.42 -8.21 -1.45
N ARG A 26 -6.45 -9.04 -1.22
CA ARG A 26 -7.64 -8.65 -0.46
C ARG A 26 -7.35 -8.29 0.98
N ALA A 27 -6.60 -9.14 1.69
CA ALA A 27 -6.24 -8.88 3.09
C ALA A 27 -5.40 -7.61 3.21
N SER A 28 -4.47 -7.37 2.27
CA SER A 28 -3.70 -6.13 2.20
C SER A 28 -4.60 -4.92 1.95
N GLY A 29 -5.58 -5.02 1.04
CA GLY A 29 -6.56 -3.98 0.79
C GLY A 29 -7.42 -3.66 2.02
N ASP A 30 -7.89 -4.70 2.73
CA ASP A 30 -8.69 -4.55 3.96
C ASP A 30 -7.90 -3.84 5.06
N VAL A 31 -6.62 -4.19 5.25
CA VAL A 31 -5.75 -3.51 6.22
C VAL A 31 -5.53 -2.04 5.84
N ILE A 32 -5.30 -1.72 4.56
CA ILE A 32 -5.13 -0.33 4.10
C ILE A 32 -6.40 0.49 4.32
N LYS A 33 -7.59 -0.10 4.08
CA LYS A 33 -8.89 0.54 4.30
C LYS A 33 -9.14 0.79 5.79
N GLU A 34 -8.92 -0.21 6.64
CA GLU A 34 -9.08 -0.11 8.09
C GLU A 34 -8.12 0.92 8.71
N ALA A 35 -6.89 0.98 8.21
CA ALA A 35 -5.90 1.98 8.59
C ALA A 35 -6.20 3.40 8.07
N LYS A 36 -7.27 3.58 7.28
CA LYS A 36 -7.66 4.85 6.63
C LYS A 36 -6.57 5.42 5.71
N LEU A 37 -5.88 4.54 4.99
CA LEU A 37 -4.77 4.87 4.08
C LEU A 37 -5.13 4.75 2.60
N THR A 38 -6.42 4.70 2.27
CA THR A 38 -6.91 4.53 0.88
C THR A 38 -6.42 5.60 -0.10
N HIS A 39 -5.98 6.76 0.38
CA HIS A 39 -5.44 7.86 -0.41
C HIS A 39 -3.99 8.22 -0.05
N ALA A 40 -3.24 7.26 0.50
CA ALA A 40 -1.87 7.50 0.95
C ALA A 40 -0.93 7.83 -0.23
N ASN A 41 -0.02 8.80 -0.02
CA ASN A 41 1.07 9.08 -0.94
C ASN A 41 2.26 8.17 -0.63
N CYS A 42 2.57 7.27 -1.56
CA CYS A 42 3.56 6.21 -1.43
C CYS A 42 4.91 6.55 -2.10
N ALA A 43 5.09 7.77 -2.61
CA ALA A 43 6.30 8.17 -3.33
C ALA A 43 7.61 7.98 -2.53
N ASP A 44 7.55 8.11 -1.20
CA ASP A 44 8.71 7.94 -0.30
C ASP A 44 9.04 6.45 0.00
N LEU A 45 8.28 5.49 -0.55
CA LEU A 45 8.54 4.05 -0.41
C LEU A 45 9.45 3.56 -1.53
N ASN A 46 10.19 2.47 -1.31
CA ASN A 46 11.06 1.91 -2.34
C ASN A 46 10.26 1.27 -3.49
N ASN A 47 10.89 1.09 -4.65
CA ASN A 47 10.22 0.65 -5.88
C ASN A 47 9.53 -0.72 -5.75
N SER A 48 10.14 -1.68 -5.05
CA SER A 48 9.54 -3.01 -4.86
C SER A 48 8.24 -2.94 -4.07
N ILE A 49 8.21 -2.10 -3.03
CA ILE A 49 6.99 -1.85 -2.25
C ILE A 49 5.93 -1.19 -3.13
N ARG A 50 6.28 -0.13 -3.87
CA ARG A 50 5.32 0.60 -4.73
C ARG A 50 4.71 -0.31 -5.80
N MET A 51 5.50 -1.17 -6.41
CA MET A 51 5.02 -2.14 -7.41
C MET A 51 3.95 -3.08 -6.84
N ASN A 52 4.15 -3.60 -5.62
CA ASN A 52 3.17 -4.48 -4.99
C ASN A 52 1.93 -3.72 -4.50
N LEU A 53 2.08 -2.48 -4.02
CA LEU A 53 0.96 -1.61 -3.69
C LEU A 53 0.10 -1.26 -4.91
N LYS A 54 0.72 -1.13 -6.09
CA LYS A 54 0.01 -0.94 -7.35
C LYS A 54 -0.87 -2.14 -7.71
N ILE A 55 -0.37 -3.35 -7.55
CA ILE A 55 -1.18 -4.57 -7.75
C ILE A 55 -2.37 -4.59 -6.79
N ILE A 56 -2.17 -4.22 -5.52
CA ILE A 56 -3.25 -4.15 -4.55
C ILE A 56 -4.29 -3.11 -5.00
N GLN A 57 -3.86 -1.91 -5.37
CA GLN A 57 -4.76 -0.85 -5.83
C GLN A 57 -5.57 -1.23 -7.08
N GLU A 58 -4.98 -1.96 -8.03
CA GLU A 58 -5.68 -2.36 -9.25
C GLU A 58 -6.84 -3.35 -8.98
N GLN A 59 -6.81 -4.04 -7.84
CA GLN A 59 -7.77 -5.08 -7.47
C GLN A 59 -8.67 -4.69 -6.30
N GLU A 60 -8.21 -3.76 -5.48
CA GLU A 60 -8.89 -3.27 -4.28
C GLU A 60 -9.15 -1.78 -4.45
N ASP A 61 -10.38 -1.34 -4.24
CA ASP A 61 -10.85 0.05 -4.36
C ASP A 61 -10.02 1.03 -3.49
N LEU A 62 -8.87 1.45 -4.02
CA LEU A 62 -7.85 2.29 -3.41
C LEU A 62 -7.43 3.36 -4.43
N ASN A 63 -6.89 4.45 -3.92
CA ASN A 63 -6.41 5.59 -4.72
C ASN A 63 -5.11 6.14 -4.13
N LEU A 64 -4.11 5.26 -4.04
CA LEU A 64 -2.76 5.57 -3.60
C LEU A 64 -2.05 6.41 -4.67
N ALA A 65 -1.30 7.41 -4.21
CA ALA A 65 -0.53 8.28 -5.09
C ALA A 65 0.95 7.91 -5.12
N GLY A 66 1.63 8.27 -6.21
CA GLY A 66 3.08 8.11 -6.36
C GLY A 66 3.52 6.66 -6.44
N LEU A 67 2.75 5.82 -7.15
CA LEU A 67 3.06 4.40 -7.40
C LEU A 67 3.78 4.16 -8.73
N ASP A 68 3.96 5.24 -9.49
CA ASP A 68 4.67 5.36 -10.75
C ASP A 68 6.20 5.16 -10.62
#